data_AF-A0AAV2M7R0-F1
#
_entry.id   AF-A0AAV2M7R0-F1
#
_cell.length_a   1.000
_cell.length_b   1.000
_cell.length_c   1.000
_cell.angle_alpha   90.00
_cell.angle_beta   90.00
_cell.angle_gamma   90.00
#
_symmetry.space_group_name_H-M   'P 1'
#
loop_
_entity.id
_entity.type
_entity.pdbx_description
1 polymer ?
#
loop_
_entity_poly.entity_id
_entity_poly.type
_entity_poly.pdbx_seq_one_letter_code
_entity_poly.pdbx_strand_id
1 'polypeptide(L)'
;MFKNKYQGGAVVELFCAQGNDPVAKWKLSGGAIHKEYNKEIKGFVYCLDGSSRTVKMQMPKNGKKSLGLLQRFLVFQVNIPPDRDFSIELMVTDTDHLKRRLYLSTVHKKLSTTLWHAMIPLVALHHKIWLTLCIDLVSFTSKLFKDVAYVSLDSITVFANCRMRRIFTMRAEPKGGDEMFLSGGGLMELIPRNFHFPQDTKHMAQVLNMENPTNPEVRANPENNRNADKQVMVPGRWIVLKYNLVFSKKP
;
A
#
# COMPACT_ATOMS: atom_id res chain seq x y z
N MET A 1 3.94 11.80 16.05
CA MET A 1 3.42 10.80 17.02
C MET A 1 4.45 9.72 17.28
N PHE A 2 5.16 9.28 16.23
CA PHE A 2 6.18 8.24 16.26
C PHE A 2 7.61 8.77 16.03
N LYS A 3 7.79 10.05 15.66
CA LYS A 3 9.11 10.70 15.44
C LYS A 3 10.12 10.44 16.58
N ASN A 4 9.68 10.48 17.84
CA ASN A 4 10.55 10.29 19.01
C ASN A 4 10.44 8.87 19.60
N LYS A 5 9.77 7.94 18.90
CA LYS A 5 9.66 6.53 19.31
C LYS A 5 10.68 5.71 18.53
N TYR A 6 11.13 4.62 19.14
CA TYR A 6 11.99 3.66 18.45
C TYR A 6 11.25 3.04 17.26
N GLN A 7 11.81 3.21 16.07
CA GLN A 7 11.33 2.60 14.82
C GLN A 7 12.39 1.63 14.24
N GLY A 8 13.35 1.25 15.10
CA GLY A 8 14.49 0.35 14.87
C GLY A 8 14.13 -1.13 14.63
N GLY A 9 12.97 -1.56 15.08
CA GLY A 9 12.50 -2.93 14.92
C GLY A 9 11.98 -3.22 13.52
N ALA A 10 11.75 -4.50 13.23
CA ALA A 10 11.22 -4.98 11.95
C ALA A 10 9.89 -4.30 11.56
N VAL A 11 9.03 -4.03 12.55
CA VAL A 11 7.68 -3.49 12.37
C VAL A 11 7.39 -2.38 13.36
N VAL A 12 6.62 -1.37 12.92
CA VAL A 12 5.89 -0.46 13.81
C VAL A 12 4.39 -0.66 13.60
N GLU A 13 3.70 -1.19 14.61
CA GLU A 13 2.25 -1.41 14.55
C GLU A 13 1.47 -0.10 14.75
N LEU A 14 0.58 0.21 13.81
CA LEU A 14 -0.21 1.44 13.78
C LEU A 14 -1.67 1.20 14.17
N PHE A 15 -2.20 0.04 13.78
CA PHE A 15 -3.55 -0.39 14.06
C PHE A 15 -3.60 -1.91 14.16
N CYS A 16 -4.32 -2.41 15.16
CA CYS A 16 -4.71 -3.80 15.28
C CYS A 16 -6.15 -3.83 15.77
N ALA A 17 -7.04 -4.52 15.05
CA ALA A 17 -8.46 -4.63 15.43
C ALA A 17 -8.65 -5.41 16.76
N GLN A 18 -7.60 -6.08 17.24
CA GLN A 18 -7.55 -6.76 18.53
C GLN A 18 -7.18 -5.78 19.65
N GLY A 19 -7.56 -6.12 20.89
CA GLY A 19 -7.32 -5.29 22.07
C GLY A 19 -8.49 -4.37 22.42
N ASN A 20 -8.26 -3.53 23.43
CA ASN A 20 -9.31 -2.80 24.14
C ASN A 20 -9.82 -1.57 23.36
N ASP A 21 -8.92 -0.69 22.91
CA ASP A 21 -9.27 0.49 22.09
C ASP A 21 -8.37 0.64 20.84
N PRO A 22 -8.63 -0.15 19.78
CA PRO A 22 -7.92 -0.08 18.50
C PRO A 22 -7.92 1.29 17.82
N VAL A 23 -8.94 2.12 18.09
CA VAL A 23 -9.21 3.38 17.38
C VAL A 23 -8.89 4.63 18.20
N ALA A 24 -8.28 4.49 19.38
CA ALA A 24 -7.88 5.59 20.26
C ALA A 24 -7.15 6.74 19.54
N LYS A 25 -6.25 6.39 18.59
CA LYS A 25 -5.41 7.32 17.83
C LYS A 25 -6.04 7.79 16.51
N TRP A 26 -7.20 7.24 16.17
CA TRP A 26 -7.88 7.44 14.89
C TRP A 26 -9.05 8.42 15.06
N LYS A 27 -9.27 9.27 14.07
CA LYS A 27 -10.49 10.05 13.88
C LYS A 27 -11.42 9.24 12.98
N LEU A 28 -12.58 8.87 13.51
CA LEU A 28 -13.64 8.20 12.75
C LEU A 28 -14.61 9.25 12.19
N SER A 29 -15.15 9.01 11.00
CA SER A 29 -16.12 9.89 10.34
C SER A 29 -17.17 9.05 9.61
N GLY A 30 -18.41 9.54 9.56
CA GLY A 30 -19.50 8.92 8.79
C GLY A 30 -20.34 7.84 9.51
N GLY A 31 -20.10 7.58 10.81
CA GLY A 31 -20.99 6.78 11.68
C GLY A 31 -21.03 5.27 11.45
N ALA A 32 -20.74 4.79 10.24
CA ALA A 32 -20.79 3.38 9.86
C ALA A 32 -19.41 2.70 9.97
N ILE A 33 -18.74 2.89 11.11
CA ILE A 33 -17.47 2.23 11.44
C ILE A 33 -17.63 1.46 12.75
N HIS A 34 -17.49 0.14 12.71
CA HIS A 34 -17.72 -0.72 13.87
C HIS A 34 -16.76 -1.91 13.90
N LYS A 35 -16.60 -2.52 15.07
CA LYS A 35 -15.79 -3.71 15.29
C LYS A 35 -16.68 -4.95 15.16
N GLU A 36 -16.24 -5.95 14.41
CA GLU A 36 -16.99 -7.20 14.17
C GLU A 36 -16.05 -8.41 14.32
N TYR A 37 -16.57 -9.53 14.84
CA TYR A 37 -15.83 -10.80 14.84
C TYR A 37 -15.96 -11.48 13.46
N ASN A 38 -14.84 -11.62 12.77
CA ASN A 38 -14.78 -12.30 11.48
C ASN A 38 -14.36 -13.77 11.67
N LYS A 39 -15.24 -14.69 11.25
CA LYS A 39 -15.05 -16.14 11.40
C LYS A 39 -13.88 -16.68 10.57
N GLU A 40 -13.65 -16.13 9.38
CA GLU A 40 -12.60 -16.60 8.45
C GLU A 40 -11.19 -16.37 9.01
N ILE A 41 -10.97 -15.24 9.69
CA ILE A 41 -9.70 -14.94 10.38
C ILE A 41 -9.72 -15.27 11.87
N LYS A 42 -10.81 -15.88 12.36
CA LYS A 42 -11.04 -16.21 13.78
C LYS A 42 -10.71 -15.04 14.72
N GLY A 43 -11.10 -13.82 14.36
CA GLY A 43 -10.67 -12.62 15.07
C GLY A 43 -11.45 -11.36 14.70
N PHE A 44 -11.22 -10.28 15.46
CA PHE A 44 -11.89 -9.01 15.23
C PHE A 44 -11.32 -8.26 14.04
N VAL A 45 -12.21 -7.56 13.35
CA VAL A 45 -11.93 -6.64 12.24
C VAL A 45 -12.69 -5.34 12.46
N TYR A 46 -12.26 -4.27 11.82
CA TYR A 46 -13.04 -3.04 11.72
C TYR A 46 -13.72 -2.97 10.36
N CYS A 47 -15.03 -2.82 10.40
CA CYS A 47 -15.92 -2.69 9.26
C CYS A 47 -16.15 -1.22 8.98
N LEU A 48 -15.72 -0.76 7.80
CA LEU A 48 -16.02 0.59 7.31
C LEU A 48 -17.04 0.44 6.19
N ASP A 49 -18.30 0.74 6.45
CA ASP A 49 -19.40 0.57 5.51
C ASP A 49 -19.96 1.93 5.07
N GLY A 50 -20.44 2.03 3.83
CA GLY A 50 -21.14 3.23 3.34
C GLY A 50 -20.38 3.99 2.27
N SER A 51 -20.58 5.31 2.20
CA SER A 51 -20.00 6.12 1.13
C SER A 51 -18.52 6.41 1.38
N SER A 52 -17.69 6.14 0.37
CA SER A 52 -16.26 6.49 0.35
C SER A 52 -15.99 8.00 0.45
N ARG A 53 -17.01 8.85 0.30
CA ARG A 53 -16.89 10.31 0.49
C ARG A 53 -16.98 10.75 1.95
N THR A 54 -17.76 10.04 2.76
CA THR A 54 -18.12 10.48 4.13
C THR A 54 -17.57 9.56 5.21
N VAL A 55 -17.55 8.24 4.94
CA VAL A 55 -17.08 7.24 5.89
C VAL A 55 -15.60 7.01 5.71
N LYS A 56 -14.83 7.33 6.75
CA LYS A 56 -13.37 7.16 6.76
C LYS A 56 -12.83 7.12 8.18
N MET A 57 -11.66 6.52 8.32
CA MET A 57 -10.83 6.65 9.51
C MET A 57 -9.48 7.25 9.17
N GLN A 58 -9.01 8.18 10.00
CA GLN A 58 -7.76 8.91 9.78
C GLN A 58 -6.86 8.84 11.01
N MET A 59 -5.58 8.59 10.80
CA MET A 59 -4.53 8.74 11.81
C MET A 59 -3.47 9.70 11.29
N PRO A 60 -3.10 10.74 12.05
CA PRO A 60 -3.46 11.01 13.44
C PRO A 60 -4.86 11.62 13.61
N LYS A 61 -5.48 11.41 14.78
CA LYS A 61 -6.81 11.98 15.12
C LYS A 61 -6.89 13.50 14.96
N ASN A 62 -5.78 14.20 15.23
CA ASN A 62 -5.63 15.63 14.96
C ASN A 62 -4.75 15.82 13.73
N GLY A 63 -5.31 16.33 12.64
CA GLY A 63 -4.60 16.57 11.37
C GLY A 63 -3.46 17.58 11.43
N LYS A 64 -3.31 18.34 12.53
CA LYS A 64 -2.14 19.20 12.78
C LYS A 64 -0.91 18.41 13.25
N LYS A 65 -1.11 17.20 13.80
CA LYS A 65 -0.01 16.31 14.19
C LYS A 65 0.46 15.53 12.96
N SER A 66 1.73 15.14 12.94
CA SER A 66 2.27 14.17 11.97
C SER A 66 2.56 12.84 12.68
N LEU A 67 2.46 11.73 11.96
CA LEU A 67 2.94 10.43 12.38
C LEU A 67 4.46 10.45 12.54
N GLY A 68 5.20 10.80 11.48
CA GLY A 68 6.67 10.82 11.45
C GLY A 68 7.25 9.41 11.41
N LEU A 69 6.65 8.53 10.59
CA LEU A 69 7.12 7.16 10.39
C LEU A 69 8.18 7.11 9.30
N LEU A 70 9.27 6.38 9.54
CA LEU A 70 10.44 6.29 8.65
C LEU A 70 10.46 4.98 7.83
N GLN A 71 9.52 4.10 8.15
CA GLN A 71 9.23 2.80 7.52
C GLN A 71 9.17 2.86 5.98
N ARG A 72 9.97 2.11 5.19
CA ARG A 72 9.81 2.10 3.71
C ARG A 72 8.43 1.58 3.29
N PHE A 73 8.02 0.46 3.88
CA PHE A 73 6.78 -0.21 3.50
C PHE A 73 5.66 0.13 4.48
N LEU A 74 4.49 0.42 3.93
CA LEU A 74 3.23 0.49 4.67
C LEU A 74 2.35 -0.69 4.28
N VAL A 75 1.93 -1.48 5.27
CA VAL A 75 1.18 -2.71 5.05
C VAL A 75 -0.21 -2.61 5.65
N PHE A 76 -1.21 -2.93 4.82
CA PHE A 76 -2.60 -3.09 5.22
C PHE A 76 -2.98 -4.57 5.14
N GLN A 77 -3.64 -5.06 6.18
CA GLN A 77 -4.35 -6.33 6.12
C GLN A 77 -5.85 -6.05 6.00
N VAL A 78 -6.36 -6.20 4.78
CA VAL A 78 -7.67 -5.69 4.38
C VAL A 78 -8.41 -6.68 3.50
N ASN A 79 -9.73 -6.75 3.63
CA ASN A 79 -10.60 -7.44 2.70
C ASN A 79 -11.57 -6.41 2.10
N ILE A 80 -11.64 -6.39 0.77
CA ILE A 80 -12.56 -5.52 0.03
C ILE A 80 -13.77 -6.36 -0.42
N PRO A 81 -15.00 -5.99 -0.05
CA PRO A 81 -16.22 -6.63 -0.54
C PRO A 81 -16.32 -6.59 -2.08
N PRO A 82 -17.10 -7.50 -2.69
CA PRO A 82 -17.36 -7.43 -4.13
C PRO A 82 -17.99 -6.11 -4.55
N ASP A 83 -17.66 -5.67 -5.76
CA ASP A 83 -18.32 -4.57 -6.46
C ASP A 83 -18.36 -3.25 -5.67
N ARG A 84 -17.44 -3.09 -4.72
CA ARG A 84 -17.25 -1.85 -3.96
C ARG A 84 -15.96 -1.16 -4.33
N ASP A 85 -15.97 0.17 -4.26
CA ASP A 85 -14.75 0.95 -4.38
C ASP A 85 -13.89 0.83 -3.11
N PHE A 86 -12.59 1.09 -3.26
CA PHE A 86 -11.67 1.15 -2.13
C PHE A 86 -10.65 2.25 -2.38
N SER A 87 -10.36 3.02 -1.33
CA SER A 87 -9.40 4.12 -1.44
C SER A 87 -8.60 4.30 -0.14
N ILE A 88 -7.36 4.77 -0.29
CA ILE A 88 -6.45 5.14 0.79
C ILE A 88 -5.83 6.49 0.42
N GLU A 89 -5.76 7.41 1.37
CA GLU A 89 -4.98 8.65 1.24
C GLU A 89 -3.81 8.62 2.23
N LEU A 90 -2.61 8.88 1.71
CA LEU A 90 -1.36 8.95 2.48
C LEU A 90 -0.78 10.35 2.33
N MET A 91 -0.25 10.91 3.41
CA MET A 91 0.54 12.14 3.37
C MET A 91 1.99 11.81 3.68
N VAL A 92 2.88 12.04 2.72
CA VAL A 92 4.32 11.83 2.86
C VAL A 92 5.04 13.18 2.88
N THR A 93 6.16 13.26 3.58
CA THR A 93 7.11 14.36 3.49
C THR A 93 8.37 13.88 2.78
N ASP A 94 8.92 14.72 1.92
CA ASP A 94 10.14 14.45 1.17
C ASP A 94 11.35 15.27 1.68
N THR A 95 12.48 15.11 1.00
CA THR A 95 13.73 15.84 1.27
C THR A 95 13.66 17.34 1.03
N ASP A 96 12.72 17.81 0.21
CA ASP A 96 12.45 19.24 0.01
C ASP A 96 11.54 19.80 1.12
N HIS A 97 11.19 18.97 2.10
CA HIS A 97 10.25 19.27 3.18
C HIS A 97 8.84 19.60 2.69
N LEU A 98 8.48 19.14 1.49
CA LEU A 98 7.15 19.27 0.93
C LEU A 98 6.27 18.11 1.38
N LYS A 99 5.06 18.44 1.82
CA LYS A 99 4.02 17.45 2.11
C LYS A 99 3.28 17.10 0.84
N ARG A 100 3.35 15.83 0.44
CA ARG A 100 2.72 15.30 -0.77
C ARG A 100 1.64 14.31 -0.44
N ARG A 101 0.51 14.43 -1.13
CA ARG A 101 -0.65 13.56 -0.95
C ARG A 101 -0.65 12.45 -2.00
N LEU A 102 -0.57 11.20 -1.56
CA LEU A 102 -0.79 10.02 -2.41
C LEU A 102 -2.23 9.56 -2.19
N TYR A 103 -3.06 9.60 -3.23
CA TYR A 103 -4.44 9.13 -3.18
C TYR A 103 -4.59 7.88 -4.04
N LEU A 104 -4.61 6.72 -3.41
CA LEU A 104 -4.73 5.42 -4.08
C LEU A 104 -6.21 5.03 -4.12
N SER A 105 -6.76 4.71 -5.30
CA SER A 105 -8.18 4.39 -5.44
C SER A 105 -8.51 3.45 -6.59
N THR A 106 -9.48 2.56 -6.40
CA THR A 106 -10.04 1.73 -7.47
C THR A 106 -10.95 2.51 -8.44
N VAL A 107 -11.36 3.74 -8.08
CA VAL A 107 -12.21 4.59 -8.94
C VAL A 107 -11.38 5.34 -9.98
N HIS A 108 -10.11 5.61 -9.69
CA HIS A 108 -9.23 6.29 -10.63
C HIS A 108 -8.80 5.35 -11.76
N LYS A 109 -8.96 5.83 -13.00
CA LYS A 109 -8.60 5.07 -14.21
C LYS A 109 -7.20 5.37 -14.74
N LYS A 110 -6.63 6.51 -14.37
CA LYS A 110 -5.34 7.01 -14.85
C LYS A 110 -4.57 7.62 -13.69
N LEU A 111 -3.24 7.45 -13.70
CA LEU A 111 -2.39 8.22 -12.81
C LEU A 111 -2.45 9.69 -13.22
N SER A 112 -2.57 10.56 -12.23
CA SER A 112 -2.38 12.00 -12.40
C SER A 112 -1.49 12.50 -11.27
N THR A 113 -0.48 13.30 -11.61
CA THR A 113 0.47 13.83 -10.63
C THR A 113 0.65 15.32 -10.83
N THR A 114 0.61 16.05 -9.72
CA THR A 114 0.97 17.46 -9.61
C THR A 114 2.12 17.61 -8.62
N LEU A 115 2.57 18.84 -8.36
CA LEU A 115 3.58 19.09 -7.33
C LEU A 115 3.16 18.57 -5.95
N TRP A 116 1.88 18.71 -5.59
CA TRP A 116 1.38 18.50 -4.24
C TRP A 116 0.68 17.16 -4.03
N HIS A 117 0.22 16.52 -5.09
CA HIS A 117 -0.54 15.29 -4.97
C HIS A 117 -0.41 14.39 -6.19
N ALA A 118 -0.62 13.09 -5.97
CA ALA A 118 -0.76 12.06 -6.98
C ALA A 118 -2.05 11.26 -6.76
N MET A 119 -2.83 11.09 -7.81
CA MET A 119 -4.01 10.21 -7.86
C MET A 119 -3.62 8.90 -8.54
N ILE A 120 -3.48 7.83 -7.75
CA ILE A 120 -2.92 6.55 -8.16
C ILE A 120 -4.05 5.52 -8.33
N PRO A 121 -4.26 4.96 -9.52
CA PRO A 121 -5.17 3.84 -9.74
C PRO A 121 -4.74 2.57 -9.00
N LEU A 122 -5.66 1.97 -8.24
CA LEU A 122 -5.53 0.62 -7.70
C LEU A 122 -6.07 -0.41 -8.72
N VAL A 123 -5.42 -0.48 -9.88
CA VAL A 123 -5.81 -1.40 -10.96
C VAL A 123 -5.61 -2.84 -10.48
N ALA A 124 -6.57 -3.72 -10.78
CA ALA A 124 -6.54 -5.14 -10.44
C ALA A 124 -6.38 -5.43 -8.93
N LEU A 125 -6.87 -4.55 -8.06
CA LEU A 125 -7.04 -4.87 -6.65
C LEU A 125 -8.01 -6.04 -6.52
N HIS A 126 -7.62 -7.05 -5.74
CA HIS A 126 -8.45 -8.23 -5.57
C HIS A 126 -9.56 -8.01 -4.54
N HIS A 127 -10.75 -8.53 -4.87
CA HIS A 127 -11.93 -8.52 -4.02
C HIS A 127 -12.22 -9.92 -3.47
N LYS A 128 -13.03 -10.02 -2.41
CA LYS A 128 -13.47 -11.29 -1.81
C LYS A 128 -12.35 -12.16 -1.21
N ILE A 129 -11.17 -11.60 -0.96
CA ILE A 129 -10.04 -12.28 -0.32
C ILE A 129 -9.33 -11.33 0.63
N TRP A 130 -8.74 -11.87 1.70
CA TRP A 130 -7.87 -11.09 2.58
C TRP A 130 -6.57 -10.74 1.86
N LEU A 131 -6.25 -9.47 1.80
CA LEU A 131 -5.03 -8.94 1.22
C LEU A 131 -4.07 -8.50 2.29
N THR A 132 -2.80 -8.86 2.12
CA THR A 132 -1.67 -8.11 2.64
C THR A 132 -1.23 -7.14 1.56
N LEU A 133 -1.80 -5.94 1.57
CA LEU A 133 -1.48 -4.88 0.63
C LEU A 133 -0.27 -4.09 1.16
N CYS A 134 0.88 -4.27 0.52
CA CYS A 134 2.13 -3.60 0.86
C CYS A 134 2.39 -2.45 -0.10
N ILE A 135 2.64 -1.26 0.42
CA ILE A 135 2.88 -0.04 -0.36
C ILE A 135 4.31 0.43 -0.12
N ASP A 136 5.11 0.51 -1.18
CA ASP A 136 6.48 1.01 -1.14
C ASP A 136 6.52 2.54 -1.23
N LEU A 137 6.47 3.19 -0.05
CA LEU A 137 6.42 4.65 0.06
C LEU A 137 7.64 5.34 -0.56
N VAL A 138 8.81 4.68 -0.52
CA VAL A 138 10.04 5.21 -1.10
C VAL A 138 9.90 5.26 -2.61
N SER A 139 9.53 4.15 -3.24
CA SER A 139 9.36 4.09 -4.70
C SER A 139 8.30 5.08 -5.20
N PHE A 140 7.16 5.19 -4.52
CA PHE A 140 6.11 6.12 -4.89
C PHE A 140 6.58 7.57 -4.80
N THR A 141 7.30 7.92 -3.73
CA THR A 141 7.76 9.30 -3.53
C THR A 141 8.78 9.69 -4.60
N SER A 142 9.83 8.89 -4.79
CA SER A 142 10.91 9.24 -5.73
C SER A 142 10.44 9.28 -7.18
N LYS A 143 9.58 8.34 -7.59
CA LYS A 143 9.15 8.23 -8.99
C LYS A 143 8.04 9.20 -9.37
N LEU A 144 7.15 9.52 -8.45
CA LEU A 144 6.08 10.48 -8.76
C LEU A 144 6.55 11.93 -8.72
N PHE A 145 7.62 12.21 -7.97
CA PHE A 145 7.99 13.57 -7.63
C PHE A 145 9.47 13.84 -7.88
N LYS A 146 9.85 14.12 -9.13
CA LYS A 146 11.16 14.68 -9.55
C LYS A 146 12.37 14.21 -8.72
N ASP A 147 12.49 12.90 -8.51
CA ASP A 147 13.61 12.25 -7.80
C ASP A 147 13.88 12.78 -6.38
N VAL A 148 12.87 13.29 -5.67
CA VAL A 148 12.97 13.59 -4.23
C VAL A 148 12.90 12.31 -3.40
N ALA A 149 13.65 12.24 -2.30
CA ALA A 149 13.63 11.05 -1.44
C ALA A 149 12.52 11.14 -0.37
N TYR A 150 11.96 9.99 -0.04
CA TYR A 150 11.01 9.85 1.07
C TYR A 150 11.70 10.13 2.42
N VAL A 151 11.08 10.99 3.24
CA VAL A 151 11.54 11.28 4.61
C VAL A 151 10.61 10.66 5.64
N SER A 152 9.29 10.89 5.53
CA SER A 152 8.35 10.33 6.48
C SER A 152 6.92 10.19 5.97
N LEU A 153 6.19 9.23 6.54
CA LEU A 153 4.74 9.14 6.46
C LEU A 153 4.15 9.91 7.64
N ASP A 154 3.25 10.84 7.33
CA ASP A 154 2.71 11.82 8.27
C ASP A 154 1.22 11.64 8.56
N SER A 155 0.47 11.08 7.63
CA SER A 155 -0.96 10.80 7.82
C SER A 155 -1.39 9.60 6.97
N ILE A 156 -2.34 8.83 7.50
CA ILE A 156 -3.02 7.72 6.83
C ILE A 156 -4.52 7.95 6.95
N THR A 157 -5.25 7.86 5.85
CA THR A 157 -6.71 7.87 5.81
C THR A 157 -7.17 6.66 5.02
N VAL A 158 -8.05 5.85 5.62
CA VAL A 158 -8.70 4.71 4.96
C VAL A 158 -10.17 5.06 4.79
N PHE A 159 -10.68 4.91 3.56
CA PHE A 159 -12.07 5.20 3.23
C PHE A 159 -12.95 3.94 3.35
N ALA A 160 -14.25 4.14 3.21
CA ALA A 160 -15.27 3.11 3.32
C ALA A 160 -15.06 1.88 2.40
N ASN A 161 -15.93 0.90 2.61
CA ASN A 161 -16.05 -0.34 1.86
C ASN A 161 -14.87 -1.30 2.04
N CYS A 162 -14.47 -1.51 3.29
CA CYS A 162 -13.48 -2.52 3.62
C CYS A 162 -13.70 -3.16 4.99
N ARG A 163 -13.04 -4.30 5.18
CA ARG A 163 -12.83 -4.97 6.47
C ARG A 163 -11.36 -4.93 6.77
N MET A 164 -10.96 -4.34 7.89
CA MET A 164 -9.57 -4.08 8.20
C MET A 164 -9.14 -4.84 9.47
N ARG A 165 -8.04 -5.60 9.37
CA ARG A 165 -7.46 -6.38 10.47
C ARG A 165 -6.31 -5.64 11.16
N ARG A 166 -5.33 -5.18 10.37
CA ARG A 166 -4.11 -4.50 10.86
C ARG A 166 -3.58 -3.46 9.88
N ILE A 167 -2.87 -2.47 10.41
CA ILE A 167 -2.01 -1.56 9.66
C ILE A 167 -0.67 -1.46 10.40
N PHE A 168 0.43 -1.61 9.69
CA PHE A 168 1.77 -1.50 10.25
C PHE A 168 2.77 -1.07 9.18
N THR A 169 3.90 -0.51 9.59
CA THR A 169 5.03 -0.29 8.68
C THR A 169 6.06 -1.38 8.83
N MET A 170 6.85 -1.61 7.79
CA MET A 170 7.99 -2.53 7.80
C MET A 170 9.23 -1.88 7.24
N ARG A 171 10.38 -2.27 7.80
CA ARG A 171 11.68 -1.95 7.22
C ARG A 171 11.91 -2.79 5.96
N ALA A 172 12.67 -2.24 5.03
CA ALA A 172 13.45 -3.04 4.09
C ALA A 172 14.87 -3.08 4.69
N GLU A 173 15.36 -4.23 5.16
CA GLU A 173 16.78 -4.31 5.50
C GLU A 173 17.60 -4.25 4.20
N PRO A 174 18.68 -3.45 4.12
CA PRO A 174 19.60 -3.48 3.00
C PRO A 174 20.54 -4.69 3.17
N LYS A 175 20.01 -5.91 3.09
CA LYS A 175 20.87 -7.10 3.05
C LYS A 175 20.95 -7.60 1.61
N GLY A 176 21.83 -6.96 0.84
CA GLY A 176 22.47 -7.49 -0.36
C GLY A 176 21.56 -7.87 -1.53
N GLY A 177 21.58 -7.04 -2.57
CA GLY A 177 21.03 -7.38 -3.90
C GLY A 177 19.60 -6.88 -4.09
N ASP A 178 19.49 -5.68 -4.68
CA ASP A 178 18.25 -5.15 -5.23
C ASP A 178 17.61 -6.16 -6.22
N GLU A 179 16.29 -6.05 -6.37
CA GLU A 179 15.40 -6.81 -7.28
C GLU A 179 14.81 -8.12 -6.73
N MET A 180 15.57 -8.99 -6.07
CA MET A 180 15.02 -10.29 -5.63
C MET A 180 13.98 -10.18 -4.50
N PHE A 181 14.07 -9.11 -3.68
CA PHE A 181 13.18 -8.84 -2.54
C PHE A 181 11.77 -8.39 -2.90
N LEU A 182 11.57 -7.86 -4.11
CA LEU A 182 10.28 -7.32 -4.53
C LEU A 182 9.34 -8.42 -5.05
N SER A 183 9.85 -9.63 -5.26
CA SER A 183 9.00 -10.80 -5.50
C SER A 183 8.13 -11.06 -4.27
N GLY A 184 6.81 -11.10 -4.44
CA GLY A 184 5.83 -11.22 -3.34
C GLY A 184 6.05 -12.41 -2.37
N GLY A 185 6.85 -13.40 -2.75
CA GLY A 185 7.35 -14.46 -1.84
C GLY A 185 8.35 -13.97 -0.79
N GLY A 186 9.31 -13.10 -1.14
CA GLY A 186 10.34 -12.58 -0.22
C GLY A 186 9.79 -11.58 0.80
N LEU A 187 8.76 -10.80 0.45
CA LEU A 187 8.13 -9.87 1.39
C LEU A 187 7.40 -10.61 2.52
N MET A 188 6.79 -11.77 2.24
CA MET A 188 6.09 -12.56 3.25
C MET A 188 7.03 -13.08 4.35
N GLU A 189 8.30 -13.37 3.99
CA GLU A 189 9.34 -13.79 4.94
C GLU A 189 9.77 -12.66 5.88
N LEU A 190 9.66 -11.40 5.44
CA LEU A 190 9.98 -10.22 6.26
C LEU A 190 8.88 -9.90 7.28
N ILE A 191 7.64 -10.33 7.04
CA ILE A 191 6.54 -10.10 7.98
C ILE A 191 6.74 -11.01 9.19
N PRO A 192 6.85 -10.47 10.42
CA PRO A 192 7.00 -11.31 11.61
C PRO A 192 5.79 -12.24 11.79
N ARG A 193 6.03 -13.46 12.28
CA ARG A 193 5.00 -14.52 12.37
C ARG A 193 3.73 -14.09 13.13
N ASN A 194 3.84 -13.24 14.15
CA ASN A 194 2.70 -12.74 14.90
C ASN A 194 1.80 -11.75 14.12
N PHE A 195 2.25 -11.28 12.94
CA PHE A 195 1.47 -10.47 12.02
C PHE A 195 0.82 -11.30 10.90
N HIS A 196 1.23 -12.56 10.70
CA HIS A 196 0.62 -13.42 9.68
C HIS A 196 -0.89 -13.64 9.94
N PHE A 197 -1.60 -14.00 8.86
CA PHE A 197 -2.95 -14.52 8.98
C PHE A 197 -2.94 -15.91 9.64
N PRO A 198 -4.04 -16.35 10.28
CA PRO A 198 -4.18 -17.74 10.70
C PRO A 198 -3.97 -18.71 9.53
N GLN A 199 -3.42 -19.89 9.79
CA GLN A 199 -3.04 -20.87 8.75
C GLN A 199 -4.19 -21.27 7.81
N ASP A 200 -5.43 -21.27 8.30
CA ASP A 200 -6.62 -21.65 7.54
C ASP A 200 -7.24 -20.51 6.72
N THR A 201 -6.73 -19.28 6.87
CA THR A 201 -7.31 -18.11 6.20
C THR A 201 -6.84 -18.02 4.75
N LYS A 202 -7.80 -17.91 3.83
CA LYS A 202 -7.51 -17.61 2.43
C LYS A 202 -7.08 -16.15 2.31
N HIS A 203 -5.82 -15.94 1.94
CA HIS A 203 -5.25 -14.61 1.83
C HIS A 203 -4.22 -14.54 0.69
N MET A 204 -3.82 -13.32 0.34
CA MET A 204 -2.84 -13.06 -0.71
C MET A 204 -2.01 -11.83 -0.40
N ALA A 205 -0.75 -11.83 -0.81
CA ALA A 205 0.12 -10.66 -0.77
C ALA A 205 -0.02 -9.86 -2.07
N GLN A 206 -0.12 -8.54 -1.99
CA GLN A 206 -0.03 -7.67 -3.15
C GLN A 206 0.90 -6.51 -2.83
N VAL A 207 1.95 -6.34 -3.63
CA VAL A 207 2.93 -5.25 -3.47
C VAL A 207 2.61 -4.17 -4.48
N LEU A 208 2.55 -2.93 -4.02
CA LEU A 208 2.41 -1.73 -4.84
C LEU A 208 3.75 -0.98 -4.78
N ASN A 209 4.42 -0.90 -5.93
CA ASN A 209 5.64 -0.15 -6.11
C ASN A 209 5.60 0.63 -7.42
N MET A 210 6.54 1.55 -7.59
CA MET A 210 6.81 2.23 -8.85
C MET A 210 8.17 1.77 -9.36
N GLU A 211 8.21 0.89 -10.37
CA GLU A 211 9.45 0.47 -11.02
C GLU A 211 9.73 1.26 -12.30
N ASN A 212 11.01 1.33 -12.68
CA ASN A 212 11.38 1.79 -14.02
C ASN A 212 10.86 0.77 -15.03
N PRO A 213 10.38 1.18 -16.22
CA PRO A 213 10.20 0.25 -17.31
C PRO A 213 11.58 -0.27 -17.72
N THR A 214 12.00 -1.43 -17.20
CA THR A 214 13.06 -2.19 -17.83
C THR A 214 12.57 -2.55 -19.23
N ASN A 215 13.26 -2.02 -20.23
CA ASN A 215 12.99 -2.28 -21.64
C ASN A 215 12.89 -3.81 -21.87
N PRO A 216 11.75 -4.37 -22.30
CA PRO A 216 11.66 -5.82 -22.52
C PRO A 216 12.36 -6.29 -23.80
N GLU A 217 13.23 -5.48 -24.41
CA GLU A 217 13.94 -5.84 -25.64
C GLU A 217 15.47 -5.70 -25.48
N VAL A 218 16.07 -6.73 -24.88
CA VAL A 218 17.42 -7.16 -25.27
C VAL A 218 17.42 -8.69 -25.30
N ARG A 219 16.90 -9.24 -26.40
CA ARG A 219 17.21 -10.57 -26.97
C ARG A 219 16.45 -10.74 -28.28
N ALA A 220 16.79 -9.91 -29.27
CA ALA A 220 16.57 -10.22 -30.67
C ALA A 220 17.84 -9.84 -31.42
N ASN A 221 18.41 -10.82 -32.12
CA ASN A 221 19.61 -10.69 -32.95
C ASN A 221 19.50 -9.52 -33.93
N PRO A 222 20.62 -8.85 -34.29
CA PRO A 222 20.61 -7.77 -35.25
C PRO A 222 20.73 -8.37 -36.65
N GLU A 223 19.65 -8.44 -37.42
CA GLU A 223 19.76 -8.54 -38.88
C GLU A 223 18.47 -8.12 -39.60
N ASN A 224 18.62 -7.13 -40.51
CA ASN A 224 17.70 -6.69 -41.57
C ASN A 224 16.26 -6.33 -41.15
N ASN A 225 15.73 -5.14 -41.40
CA ASN A 225 15.56 -4.58 -42.74
C ASN A 225 14.96 -3.17 -42.63
N ARG A 226 15.21 -2.36 -43.65
CA ARG A 226 14.76 -0.97 -43.81
C ARG A 226 13.26 -0.96 -44.10
N ASN A 227 12.50 -0.17 -43.35
CA ASN A 227 11.41 0.67 -43.86
C ASN A 227 11.02 1.68 -42.78
N ALA A 228 11.19 2.95 -43.11
CA ALA A 228 10.78 4.06 -42.27
C ALA A 228 9.27 4.22 -42.37
N ASP A 229 8.56 3.83 -41.33
CA ASP A 229 7.22 4.32 -41.04
C ASP A 229 7.21 4.99 -39.67
N LYS A 230 6.60 6.17 -39.63
CA LYS A 230 6.61 7.10 -38.49
C LYS A 230 5.99 6.45 -37.25
N GLN A 231 6.83 5.93 -36.35
CA GLN A 231 6.45 5.63 -34.97
C GLN A 231 6.28 6.96 -34.22
N VAL A 232 5.03 7.34 -33.96
CA VAL A 232 4.71 8.36 -32.98
C VAL A 232 5.12 7.82 -31.60
N MET A 233 6.10 8.47 -30.97
CA MET A 233 6.48 8.20 -29.58
C MET A 233 5.26 8.39 -28.67
N VAL A 234 4.88 7.32 -27.96
CA VAL A 234 3.93 7.41 -26.84
C VAL A 234 4.73 7.22 -25.54
N PRO A 235 5.03 8.29 -24.79
CA PRO A 235 5.71 8.16 -23.51
C PRO A 235 4.74 7.69 -22.41
N GLY A 236 5.17 6.73 -21.59
CA GLY A 236 4.48 6.34 -20.36
C GLY A 236 3.87 4.93 -20.38
N ARG A 237 4.72 3.90 -20.41
CA ARG A 237 4.30 2.51 -20.18
C ARG A 237 4.35 2.23 -18.67
N TRP A 238 3.16 2.09 -18.09
CA TRP A 238 2.89 1.76 -16.68
C TRP A 238 3.27 0.31 -16.38
N ILE A 239 3.97 0.06 -15.28
CA ILE A 239 4.08 -1.30 -14.74
C ILE A 239 3.52 -1.29 -13.32
N VAL A 240 2.31 -1.83 -13.17
CA VAL A 240 1.84 -2.39 -11.90
C VAL A 240 2.44 -3.79 -11.86
N LEU A 241 3.47 -4.00 -11.04
CA LEU A 241 4.07 -5.32 -10.94
C LEU A 241 3.16 -6.23 -10.12
N LYS A 242 2.65 -7.23 -10.83
CA LYS A 242 1.95 -8.37 -10.26
C LYS A 242 2.98 -9.20 -9.51
N TYR A 243 2.72 -9.48 -8.24
CA TYR A 243 3.32 -10.64 -7.59
C TYR A 243 2.25 -11.57 -7.06
N ASN A 244 2.57 -12.85 -7.20
CA ASN A 244 1.67 -13.99 -7.26
C ASN A 244 0.83 -14.24 -6.01
N LEU A 245 -0.32 -14.87 -6.25
CA LEU A 245 -1.08 -15.66 -5.28
C LEU A 245 -0.13 -16.55 -4.46
N VAL A 246 0.03 -16.26 -3.17
CA VAL A 246 0.57 -17.24 -2.23
C VAL A 246 -0.58 -18.16 -1.86
N PHE A 247 -0.67 -19.31 -2.54
CA PHE A 247 -1.47 -20.41 -2.02
C PHE A 247 -0.70 -21.02 -0.85
N SER A 248 -1.26 -20.93 0.36
CA SER A 248 -0.88 -21.84 1.44
C SER A 248 -1.23 -23.25 0.95
N LYS A 249 -0.24 -23.99 0.44
CA LYS A 249 -0.40 -25.41 0.18
C LYS A 249 -0.61 -26.09 1.54
N LYS A 250 -1.75 -26.78 1.68
CA LYS A 250 -1.86 -27.87 2.65
C LYS A 250 -0.85 -28.99 2.26
N PRO A 251 -0.33 -29.72 3.25
CA PRO A 251 0.91 -30.51 3.15
C PRO A 251 0.93 -31.50 1.99
#